data_AF-A0A1G6IUI3-F1
#
_entry.id   AF-A0A1G6IUI3-F1
#
_cell.length_a   1.000
_cell.length_b   1.000
_cell.length_c   1.000
_cell.angle_alpha   90.00
_cell.angle_beta   90.00
_cell.angle_gamma   90.00
#
_symmetry.space_group_name_H-M   'P 1'
#
loop_
_entity.id
_entity.type
_entity.pdbx_description
1 polymer ?
#
loop_
_entity_poly.entity_id
_entity_poly.type
_entity_poly.pdbx_seq_one_letter_code
_entity_poly.pdbx_strand_id
1 'polypeptide(L)'
;MIMLAGSAQQLSIFTSSGGEHFAAGRADEGGVAMTGATFAANDPLLDRLAFSRGRFALAAPGLAQVVVPAWAEPARTIEDCRK
;
A
#
# COMPACT_ATOMS: atom_id res chain seq x y z
N MET A 1 5.05 0.57 -6.16
CA MET A 1 3.67 0.05 -6.38
C MET A 1 3.26 -0.74 -5.15
N ILE A 2 2.05 -0.53 -4.63
CA ILE A 2 1.50 -1.29 -3.48
C ILE A 2 0.33 -2.14 -3.99
N MET A 3 0.27 -3.41 -3.61
CA MET A 3 -0.71 -4.37 -4.14
C MET A 3 -1.39 -5.23 -3.05
N LEU A 4 -2.60 -5.70 -3.37
CA LEU A 4 -3.40 -6.66 -2.61
C LEU A 4 -3.90 -7.76 -3.56
N ALA A 5 -3.95 -9.00 -3.09
CA ALA A 5 -4.51 -10.10 -3.88
C ALA A 5 -6.03 -9.97 -4.02
N GLY A 6 -6.53 -10.13 -5.25
CA GLY A 6 -7.91 -9.99 -5.67
C GLY A 6 -8.14 -8.81 -6.60
N SER A 7 -9.39 -8.61 -7.06
CA SER A 7 -9.75 -7.56 -8.00
C SER A 7 -10.72 -6.54 -7.40
N ALA A 8 -10.26 -5.31 -7.27
CA ALA A 8 -11.04 -4.15 -6.90
C ALA A 8 -10.52 -2.91 -7.66
N GLN A 9 -11.31 -1.84 -7.68
CA GLN A 9 -10.97 -0.59 -8.36
C GLN A 9 -10.49 0.51 -7.39
N GLN A 10 -10.46 0.20 -6.09
CA GLN A 10 -10.09 1.13 -5.04
C GLN A 10 -9.21 0.42 -4.01
N LEU A 11 -8.16 1.12 -3.57
CA LEU A 11 -7.29 0.70 -2.48
C LEU A 11 -7.36 1.76 -1.37
N SER A 12 -7.60 1.32 -0.15
CA SER A 12 -7.64 2.15 1.05
C SER A 12 -6.42 1.86 1.91
N ILE A 13 -5.75 2.90 2.35
CA ILE A 13 -4.51 2.79 3.11
C ILE A 13 -4.72 3.51 4.44
N PHE A 14 -4.56 2.77 5.54
CA PHE A 14 -4.75 3.27 6.90
C PHE A 14 -3.41 3.31 7.63
N THR A 15 -3.02 4.51 8.05
CA THR A 15 -1.83 4.79 8.84
C THR A 15 -2.24 5.33 10.21
N SER A 16 -1.31 5.44 11.16
CA SER A 16 -1.60 6.09 12.44
C SER A 16 -1.98 7.57 12.31
N SER A 17 -1.63 8.23 11.20
CA SER A 17 -1.98 9.62 10.91
C SER A 17 -3.31 9.80 10.18
N GLY A 18 -3.94 8.72 9.71
CA GLY A 18 -5.20 8.79 8.97
C GLY A 18 -5.33 7.73 7.88
N GLY A 19 -6.51 7.68 7.27
CA GLY A 19 -6.84 6.79 6.16
C GLY A 19 -7.14 7.56 4.88
N GLU A 20 -6.66 7.04 3.75
CA GLU A 20 -6.92 7.60 2.43
C GLU A 20 -7.32 6.51 1.43
N HIS A 21 -8.04 6.94 0.40
CA HIS A 21 -8.52 6.07 -0.68
C HIS A 21 -7.89 6.48 -2.00
N PHE A 22 -7.45 5.48 -2.76
CA PHE A 22 -6.78 5.64 -4.03
C PHE A 22 -7.50 4.85 -5.10
N ALA A 23 -7.54 5.40 -6.32
CA ALA A 23 -7.89 4.61 -7.49
C ALA A 23 -6.87 3.48 -7.64
N ALA A 24 -7.36 2.25 -7.82
CA ALA A 24 -6.51 1.08 -7.99
C ALA A 24 -6.75 0.45 -9.37
N GLY A 25 -5.65 0.06 -10.01
CA GLY A 25 -5.68 -0.74 -11.22
C GLY A 25 -5.73 -2.22 -10.89
N ARG A 26 -6.27 -3.01 -11.83
CA ARG A 26 -6.08 -4.46 -11.83
C ARG A 26 -4.71 -4.78 -12.42
N ALA A 27 -3.96 -5.64 -11.73
CA ALA A 27 -2.73 -6.25 -12.21
C ALA A 27 -2.88 -7.79 -12.20
N ASP A 28 -1.99 -8.48 -12.88
CA ASP A 28 -1.85 -9.93 -12.82
C ASP A 28 -0.41 -10.25 -12.42
N GLU A 29 -0.25 -11.04 -11.36
CA GLU A 29 1.05 -11.48 -10.87
C GLU A 29 1.05 -13.01 -10.82
N GLY A 30 1.67 -13.64 -11.83
CA GLY A 30 1.75 -15.09 -11.92
C GLY A 30 0.40 -15.80 -12.05
N GLY A 31 -0.59 -15.18 -12.71
CA GLY A 31 -1.95 -15.70 -12.84
C GLY A 31 -2.86 -15.42 -11.63
N VAL A 32 -2.36 -14.71 -10.63
CA VAL A 32 -3.16 -14.19 -9.51
C VAL A 32 -3.61 -12.78 -9.84
N ALA A 33 -4.92 -12.55 -9.80
CA ALA A 33 -5.46 -11.20 -9.94
C ALA A 33 -5.02 -10.35 -8.74
N MET A 34 -4.44 -9.18 -9.02
CA MET A 34 -3.97 -8.23 -8.03
C MET A 34 -4.70 -6.89 -8.20
N THR A 35 -4.84 -6.17 -7.10
CA THR A 35 -5.31 -4.80 -7.05
C THR A 35 -4.16 -3.93 -6.59
N GLY A 36 -3.77 -2.93 -7.38
CA GLY A 36 -2.58 -2.13 -7.10
C GLY A 36 -2.76 -0.64 -7.33
N ALA A 37 -2.04 0.16 -6.54
CA ALA A 37 -1.88 1.59 -6.75
C ALA A 37 -0.40 1.93 -6.95
N THR A 38 -0.14 2.87 -7.86
CA THR A 38 1.20 3.39 -8.15
C THR A 38 1.31 4.78 -7.57
N PHE A 39 2.40 5.02 -6.84
CA PHE A 39 2.73 6.29 -6.21
C PHE A 39 4.04 6.79 -6.79
N ALA A 40 4.21 8.11 -6.84
CA ALA A 40 5.51 8.69 -7.10
C ALA A 40 6.47 8.35 -5.95
N ALA A 41 7.77 8.23 -6.23
CA ALA A 41 8.77 7.90 -5.20
C ALA A 41 8.84 8.92 -4.06
N ASN A 42 8.47 10.17 -4.33
CA ASN A 42 8.44 11.27 -3.39
C ASN A 42 7.03 11.53 -2.81
N ASP A 43 6.08 10.60 -2.98
CA ASP A 43 4.72 10.77 -2.46
C ASP A 43 4.73 10.80 -0.91
N PRO A 44 4.14 11.84 -0.26
CA PRO A 44 4.08 11.95 1.20
C PRO A 44 3.34 10.81 1.91
N LEU A 45 2.52 10.03 1.19
CA LEU A 45 1.93 8.81 1.73
C LEU A 45 3.00 7.79 2.13
N LEU A 46 4.10 7.69 1.38
CA LEU A 46 5.16 6.75 1.68
C LEU A 46 5.82 7.04 3.03
N ASP A 47 6.03 8.32 3.36
CA ASP A 47 6.50 8.70 4.70
C ASP A 47 5.51 8.32 5.79
N ARG A 48 4.21 8.55 5.56
CA ARG A 48 3.17 8.18 6.53
C ARG A 48 3.10 6.67 6.78
N LEU A 49 3.45 5.85 5.79
CA LEU A 49 3.60 4.40 5.96
C LEU A 49 4.83 4.06 6.80
N ALA A 50 5.99 4.63 6.46
CA ALA A 50 7.26 4.39 7.15
C ALA A 50 7.21 4.81 8.64
N PHE A 51 6.50 5.89 8.95
CA PHE A 51 6.37 6.43 10.31
C PHE A 51 5.08 6.00 11.03
N SER A 52 4.34 5.03 10.49
CA SER A 52 3.14 4.53 11.19
C SER A 52 3.50 3.88 12.52
N ARG A 53 2.67 4.07 13.56
CA ARG A 53 2.91 3.55 14.92
C ARG A 53 2.74 2.03 15.03
N GLY A 54 3.70 1.29 14.49
CA GLY A 54 3.83 -0.17 14.58
C GLY A 54 3.23 -0.94 13.41
N ARG A 55 2.12 -0.46 12.83
CA ARG A 55 1.47 -1.10 11.67
C ARG A 55 0.68 -0.11 10.84
N PHE A 56 0.46 -0.45 9.58
CA PHE A 56 -0.52 0.16 8.70
C PHE A 56 -1.38 -0.94 8.07
N ALA A 57 -2.49 -0.56 7.44
CA ALA A 57 -3.37 -1.53 6.80
C ALA A 57 -3.73 -1.13 5.38
N LEU A 58 -3.89 -2.15 4.54
CA LEU A 58 -4.34 -2.05 3.17
C LEU A 58 -5.69 -2.76 3.08
N ALA A 59 -6.70 -2.08 2.55
CA ALA A 59 -8.03 -2.65 2.37
C ALA A 59 -8.57 -2.30 0.99
N ALA A 60 -9.36 -3.19 0.41
CA ALA A 60 -10.04 -2.94 -0.85
C ALA A 60 -11.43 -3.57 -0.79
N PRO A 61 -12.45 -3.00 -1.47
CA PRO A 61 -13.81 -3.53 -1.45
C PRO A 61 -13.85 -5.02 -1.84
N GLY A 62 -14.43 -5.85 -0.96
CA GLY A 62 -14.57 -7.28 -1.19
C GLY A 62 -13.30 -8.12 -1.03
N LEU A 63 -12.17 -7.51 -0.66
CA LEU A 63 -10.89 -8.21 -0.43
C LEU A 63 -10.57 -8.27 1.07
N ALA A 64 -9.82 -9.29 1.48
CA ALA A 64 -9.34 -9.40 2.84
C ALA A 64 -8.37 -8.25 3.16
N GLN A 65 -8.59 -7.57 4.29
CA GLN A 65 -7.68 -6.52 4.75
C GLN A 65 -6.34 -7.13 5.14
N VAL A 66 -5.25 -6.50 4.68
CA VAL A 66 -3.89 -6.88 5.04
C VAL A 66 -3.33 -5.85 6.01
N VAL A 67 -2.82 -6.33 7.14
CA VAL A 67 -2.12 -5.49 8.12
C VAL A 67 -0.63 -5.73 7.97
N VAL A 68 0.10 -4.66 7.65
CA VAL A 68 1.54 -4.72 7.42
C VAL A 68 2.23 -4.02 8.58
N PRO A 69 3.24 -4.66 9.20
CA PRO A 69 4.01 -4.01 10.23
C PRO A 69 4.89 -2.89 9.64
N ALA A 70 4.99 -1.78 10.37
CA ALA A 70 5.85 -0.64 10.01
C ALA A 70 7.29 -0.88 10.52
N TRP A 71 7.95 -1.91 10.01
CA TRP A 71 9.34 -2.24 10.35
C TRP A 71 10.35 -1.48 9.47
N ALA A 72 11.64 -1.69 9.73
CA ALA A 72 12.73 -1.05 8.99
C ALA A 72 12.77 -1.41 7.50
N GLU A 73 12.29 -2.60 7.11
CA GLU A 73 12.30 -3.05 5.71
C GLU A 73 11.39 -2.20 4.80
N PRO A 74 10.10 -1.97 5.10
CA PRO A 74 9.27 -1.03 4.35
C PRO A 74 9.88 0.37 4.23
N ALA A 75 10.43 0.91 5.33
CA ALA A 75 11.06 2.23 5.33
C ALA A 75 12.30 2.26 4.42
N ARG A 76 13.12 1.21 4.44
CA ARG A 76 14.31 1.11 3.57
C ARG A 76 13.93 1.01 2.09
N THR A 77 12.90 0.23 1.76
CA THR A 77 12.40 0.12 0.38
C THR A 77 11.93 1.48 -0.15
N ILE A 78 11.24 2.26 0.68
CA ILE A 78 10.78 3.61 0.31
C ILE A 78 11.97 4.52 0.02
N GLU A 79 13.00 4.51 0.86
CA GLU A 79 14.22 5.30 0.64
C GLU A 79 14.99 4.86 -0.62
N ASP A 80 15.03 3.56 -0.91
CA ASP A 80 15.66 3.06 -2.14
C ASP A 80 14.85 3.40 -3.39
N CYS A 81 13.52 3.55 -3.30
CA CYS A 81 12.70 4.06 -4.41
C CYS A 81 12.95 5.55 -4.73
N ARG A 82 13.47 6.33 -3.79
CA ARG A 82 13.74 7.78 -3.94
C ARG A 82 15.05 8.10 -4.66
N LYS A 83 15.97 7.13 -4.69
CA LYS A 83 17.25 7.25 -5.40
C LYS A 83 17.05 6.96 -6.89
#